data_AF-A0A6G2VYB5-F1
#
_entry.id   AF-A0A6G2VYB5-F1
#
_cell.length_a   1.000
_cell.length_b   1.000
_cell.length_c   1.000
_cell.angle_alpha   90.00
_cell.angle_beta   90.00
_cell.angle_gamma   90.00
#
_symmetry.space_group_name_H-M   'P 1'
#
loop_
_entity.id
_entity.type
_entity.pdbx_description
1 polymer ?
#
loop_
_entity_poly.entity_id
_entity_poly.type
_entity_poly.pdbx_seq_one_letter_code
_entity_poly.pdbx_strand_id
1 'polypeptide(L)'
;YEAQMDKLAKKLGLDPAEVRLRNVLATGDVLPIGQTVTCPAPVAELLQTVRDFPLPALPKDTPEEEWLLPGGPEGAGEPGAVRRGVGYGLGMVHMLGAEGADEVSTATVKVHDGVATVLCAAVETGQGFTTLARQIVQETLGIEEVHVAPVDTDQPPAGAGCRGRHTWVSGGAVERAAKMVRTQLLQPLAHKFGMSTELLQITDGKITSYDGVLSTTVTEALEGKELWATAQCRPHPTEPLNAAGQGDAYVGLAFCAIRAVVDVDVELGSVRVVELAVAQDVGRVLNPAQLAARIEAGVTQGVGIALTENLRTPRGLIRHPDLTGYALPTALDAPDIRIVKLVEERDVVAPFGAKSVSAVPVVTAPAAIASAVRAATGRPVNRLPIRPQAAVVTDR
;
A
#
# COMPACT_ATOMS: atom_id res chain seq x y z
N TYR A 1 -9.03 16.29 7.53
CA TYR A 1 -9.72 16.61 6.27
C TYR A 1 -11.04 15.86 6.17
N GLU A 2 -11.04 14.52 6.12
CA GLU A 2 -12.27 13.69 5.96
C GLU A 2 -13.43 14.02 6.92
N ALA A 3 -13.16 14.26 8.22
CA ALA A 3 -14.22 14.65 9.15
C ALA A 3 -14.89 16.00 8.82
N GLN A 4 -14.19 16.91 8.11
CA GLN A 4 -14.79 18.14 7.61
C GLN A 4 -15.67 17.88 6.38
N MET A 5 -15.29 16.93 5.52
CA MET A 5 -16.11 16.52 4.39
C MET A 5 -17.45 15.95 4.86
N ASP A 6 -17.45 15.13 5.92
CA ASP A 6 -18.69 14.62 6.53
C ASP A 6 -19.57 15.75 7.10
N LYS A 7 -18.96 16.75 7.77
CA LYS A 7 -19.69 17.91 8.30
C LYS A 7 -20.30 18.74 7.19
N LEU A 8 -19.57 18.93 6.10
CA LEU A 8 -20.06 19.65 4.92
C LEU A 8 -21.23 18.90 4.27
N ALA A 9 -21.10 17.58 4.08
CA ALA A 9 -22.17 16.74 3.55
C ALA A 9 -23.45 16.85 4.39
N LYS A 10 -23.33 16.73 5.72
CA LYS A 10 -24.46 16.92 6.63
C LYS A 10 -25.09 18.31 6.51
N LYS A 11 -24.29 19.37 6.43
CA LYS A 11 -24.79 20.75 6.32
C LYS A 11 -25.49 21.02 4.99
N LEU A 12 -25.04 20.36 3.92
CA LEU A 12 -25.63 20.48 2.58
C LEU A 12 -26.79 19.50 2.33
N GLY A 13 -27.06 18.57 3.25
CA GLY A 13 -28.06 17.51 3.05
C GLY A 13 -27.68 16.54 1.92
N LEU A 14 -26.38 16.35 1.68
CA LEU A 14 -25.85 15.49 0.62
C LEU A 14 -25.28 14.20 1.22
N ASP A 15 -25.26 13.14 0.41
CA ASP A 15 -24.55 11.90 0.74
C ASP A 15 -23.03 12.18 0.93
N PRO A 16 -22.38 11.62 1.97
CA PRO A 16 -20.96 11.85 2.23
C PRO A 16 -20.02 11.39 1.11
N ALA A 17 -20.37 10.33 0.35
CA ALA A 17 -19.58 9.90 -0.79
C ALA A 17 -19.82 10.83 -1.99
N GLU A 18 -21.04 11.29 -2.21
CA GLU A 18 -21.36 12.27 -3.26
C GLU A 18 -20.56 13.57 -3.12
N VAL A 19 -20.46 14.14 -1.91
CA VAL A 19 -19.66 15.36 -1.69
C VAL A 19 -18.19 15.12 -2.01
N ARG A 20 -17.66 13.95 -1.68
CA ARG A 20 -16.28 13.58 -2.02
C ARG A 20 -16.11 13.44 -3.53
N LEU A 21 -17.00 12.74 -4.22
CA LEU A 21 -16.96 12.53 -5.68
C LEU A 21 -16.93 13.85 -6.47
N ARG A 22 -17.62 14.89 -5.99
CA ARG A 22 -17.57 16.22 -6.61
C ARG A 22 -16.24 16.95 -6.45
N ASN A 23 -15.39 16.51 -5.52
CA ASN A 23 -14.17 17.20 -5.10
C ASN A 23 -12.94 16.26 -5.09
N VAL A 24 -13.02 15.07 -5.70
CA VAL A 24 -11.89 14.15 -5.77
C VAL A 24 -10.78 14.71 -6.64
N LEU A 25 -9.54 14.41 -6.24
CA LEU A 25 -8.35 14.71 -7.01
C LEU A 25 -8.28 13.83 -8.26
N ALA A 26 -7.84 14.40 -9.37
CA ALA A 26 -7.56 13.72 -10.62
C ALA A 26 -6.12 13.97 -11.09
N THR A 27 -5.66 13.14 -12.04
CA THR A 27 -4.37 13.38 -12.72
C THR A 27 -4.43 14.72 -13.48
N GLY A 28 -3.40 15.53 -13.32
CA GLY A 28 -3.31 16.89 -13.86
C GLY A 28 -3.81 17.99 -12.91
N ASP A 29 -4.45 17.65 -11.79
CA ASP A 29 -4.84 18.65 -10.79
C ASP A 29 -3.61 19.26 -10.09
N VAL A 30 -3.79 20.47 -9.56
CA VAL A 30 -2.76 21.19 -8.82
C VAL A 30 -3.02 21.04 -7.32
N LEU A 31 -2.03 20.51 -6.59
CA LEU A 31 -2.06 20.40 -5.14
C LEU A 31 -1.99 21.79 -4.48
N PRO A 32 -2.39 21.94 -3.20
CA PRO A 32 -2.25 23.20 -2.46
C PRO A 32 -0.81 23.77 -2.39
N ILE A 33 0.19 22.91 -2.65
CA ILE A 33 1.61 23.26 -2.72
C ILE A 33 2.07 23.66 -4.14
N GLY A 34 1.14 23.84 -5.08
CA GLY A 34 1.45 24.24 -6.46
C GLY A 34 1.99 23.12 -7.35
N GLN A 35 2.27 21.94 -6.79
CA GLN A 35 2.69 20.76 -7.54
C GLN A 35 1.53 20.19 -8.36
N THR A 36 1.79 19.85 -9.63
CA THR A 36 0.84 19.12 -10.47
C THR A 36 0.88 17.62 -10.17
N VAL A 37 -0.28 16.98 -10.10
CA VAL A 37 -0.40 15.53 -9.95
C VAL A 37 -0.08 14.86 -11.28
N THR A 38 1.16 14.39 -11.45
CA THR A 38 1.63 13.78 -12.71
C THR A 38 1.43 12.27 -12.77
N CYS A 39 1.32 11.60 -11.62
CA CYS A 39 1.02 10.17 -11.56
C CYS A 39 -0.49 9.90 -11.76
N PRO A 40 -0.87 8.66 -12.12
CA PRO A 40 -2.25 8.21 -12.07
C PRO A 40 -2.94 8.55 -10.74
N ALA A 41 -4.19 9.02 -10.78
CA ALA A 41 -4.97 9.35 -9.60
C ALA A 41 -6.44 8.94 -9.80
N PRO A 42 -6.76 7.63 -9.84
CA PRO A 42 -8.12 7.13 -10.11
C PRO A 42 -9.05 7.26 -8.88
N VAL A 43 -8.97 8.36 -8.13
CA VAL A 43 -9.63 8.53 -6.83
C VAL A 43 -11.15 8.41 -6.91
N ALA A 44 -11.75 8.88 -8.01
CA ALA A 44 -13.18 8.74 -8.28
C ALA A 44 -13.60 7.26 -8.38
N GLU A 45 -12.87 6.46 -9.17
CA GLU A 45 -13.13 5.03 -9.35
C GLU A 45 -12.99 4.27 -8.01
N LEU A 46 -11.94 4.60 -7.25
CA LEU A 46 -11.72 4.00 -5.93
C LEU A 46 -12.93 4.23 -5.01
N LEU A 47 -13.40 5.47 -4.92
CA LEU A 47 -14.53 5.83 -4.07
C LEU A 47 -15.85 5.17 -4.55
N GLN A 48 -16.12 5.22 -5.86
CA GLN A 48 -17.31 4.59 -6.43
C GLN A 48 -17.32 3.09 -6.13
N THR A 49 -16.18 2.42 -6.29
CA THR A 49 -16.10 0.97 -6.09
C THR A 49 -16.41 0.55 -4.65
N VAL A 50 -15.89 1.25 -3.64
CA VAL A 50 -16.22 0.93 -2.24
C VAL A 50 -17.65 1.34 -1.84
N ARG A 51 -18.20 2.39 -2.48
CA ARG A 51 -19.58 2.83 -2.30
C ARG A 51 -20.57 1.81 -2.82
N ASP A 52 -20.32 1.28 -4.01
CA ASP A 52 -21.24 0.40 -4.72
C ASP A 52 -21.09 -1.08 -4.33
N PHE A 53 -20.03 -1.44 -3.60
CA PHE A 53 -19.88 -2.77 -3.03
C PHE A 53 -21.08 -3.10 -2.12
N PRO A 54 -21.63 -4.33 -2.12
CA PRO A 54 -22.74 -4.69 -1.23
C PRO A 54 -22.42 -4.45 0.25
N LEU A 55 -23.41 -4.03 1.03
CA LEU A 55 -23.27 -3.92 2.49
C LEU A 55 -23.33 -5.32 3.12
N PRO A 56 -22.58 -5.57 4.21
CA PRO A 56 -22.72 -6.81 4.97
C PRO A 56 -24.12 -6.89 5.57
N ALA A 57 -24.64 -8.12 5.71
CA ALA A 57 -25.95 -8.38 6.28
C ALA A 57 -26.08 -7.80 7.70
N LEU A 58 -27.30 -7.40 8.10
CA LEU A 58 -27.55 -6.98 9.48
C LEU A 58 -27.55 -8.23 10.38
N PRO A 59 -27.18 -8.12 11.67
CA PRO A 59 -27.16 -9.28 12.56
C PRO A 59 -28.52 -9.99 12.62
N LYS A 60 -29.63 -9.25 12.58
CA LYS A 60 -31.00 -9.79 12.54
C LYS A 60 -31.30 -10.70 11.32
N ASP A 61 -30.46 -10.67 10.30
CA ASP A 61 -30.58 -11.50 9.10
C ASP A 61 -29.84 -12.85 9.26
N THR A 62 -29.12 -13.05 10.39
CA THR A 62 -28.42 -14.28 10.77
C THR A 62 -29.00 -14.87 12.08
N PRO A 63 -28.81 -16.18 12.35
CA PRO A 63 -29.22 -16.80 13.61
C PRO A 63 -28.69 -16.06 14.85
N GLU A 64 -29.47 -16.01 15.92
CA GLU A 64 -29.11 -15.26 17.15
C GLU A 64 -27.81 -15.79 17.78
N GLU A 65 -27.53 -17.09 17.66
CA GLU A 65 -26.29 -17.67 18.16
C GLU A 65 -25.03 -17.19 17.42
N GLU A 66 -25.19 -16.61 16.23
CA GLU A 66 -24.12 -16.06 15.39
C GLU A 66 -23.97 -14.53 15.57
N TRP A 67 -24.81 -13.91 16.40
CA TRP A 67 -24.75 -12.47 16.60
C TRP A 67 -23.49 -12.10 17.37
N LEU A 68 -22.60 -11.39 16.67
CA LEU A 68 -21.44 -10.79 17.29
C LEU A 68 -21.71 -9.31 17.57
N LEU A 69 -22.05 -8.95 18.80
CA LEU A 69 -22.40 -7.58 19.17
C LEU A 69 -21.16 -6.76 19.57
N PRO A 70 -21.27 -5.42 19.61
CA PRO A 70 -20.21 -4.58 20.15
C PRO A 70 -19.84 -4.99 21.58
N GLY A 71 -18.53 -5.22 21.82
CA GLY A 71 -18.03 -5.77 23.09
C GLY A 71 -17.59 -7.23 23.03
N GLY A 72 -17.77 -7.91 21.88
CA GLY A 72 -17.23 -9.24 21.61
C GLY A 72 -18.27 -10.37 21.72
N PRO A 73 -17.83 -11.65 21.66
CA PRO A 73 -18.73 -12.81 21.63
C PRO A 73 -19.63 -12.96 22.87
N GLU A 74 -19.17 -12.46 24.01
CA GLU A 74 -19.95 -12.41 25.27
C GLU A 74 -20.50 -11.00 25.55
N GLY A 75 -20.58 -10.15 24.51
CA GLY A 75 -20.78 -8.71 24.65
C GLY A 75 -21.99 -8.33 25.50
N ALA A 76 -21.81 -7.35 26.39
CA ALA A 76 -22.84 -6.79 27.25
C ALA A 76 -23.86 -5.87 26.53
N GLY A 77 -23.81 -5.81 25.19
CA GLY A 77 -24.59 -4.87 24.40
C GLY A 77 -25.98 -5.41 24.11
N GLU A 78 -26.99 -4.61 24.41
CA GLU A 78 -28.39 -4.95 24.10
C GLU A 78 -28.64 -4.76 22.59
N PRO A 79 -29.18 -5.75 21.85
CA PRO A 79 -29.44 -5.62 20.42
C PRO A 79 -30.24 -4.36 20.05
N GLY A 80 -31.17 -3.96 20.92
CA GLY A 80 -31.99 -2.75 20.75
C GLY A 80 -31.21 -1.42 20.85
N ALA A 81 -30.03 -1.43 21.47
CA ALA A 81 -29.13 -0.28 21.59
C ALA A 81 -28.12 -0.20 20.43
N VAL A 82 -27.99 -1.25 19.62
CA VAL A 82 -27.02 -1.26 18.52
C VAL A 82 -27.51 -0.42 17.34
N ARG A 83 -26.64 0.46 16.83
CA ARG A 83 -26.85 1.24 15.61
C ARG A 83 -25.72 0.97 14.63
N ARG A 84 -26.08 0.63 13.39
CA ARG A 84 -25.13 0.47 12.30
C ARG A 84 -24.82 1.82 11.66
N GLY A 85 -23.55 2.09 11.44
CA GLY A 85 -23.07 3.23 10.68
C GLY A 85 -22.26 2.81 9.46
N VAL A 86 -22.40 3.58 8.39
CA VAL A 86 -21.57 3.45 7.18
C VAL A 86 -20.83 4.76 6.99
N GLY A 87 -19.52 4.68 6.75
CA GLY A 87 -18.66 5.84 6.59
C GLY A 87 -17.60 5.61 5.53
N TYR A 88 -17.09 6.71 4.98
CA TYR A 88 -16.12 6.70 3.89
C TYR A 88 -14.86 7.46 4.28
N GLY A 89 -13.72 6.95 3.85
CA GLY A 89 -12.42 7.62 3.95
C GLY A 89 -11.71 7.58 2.61
N LEU A 90 -11.18 8.73 2.18
CA LEU A 90 -10.19 8.83 1.13
C LEU A 90 -8.84 9.22 1.72
N GLY A 91 -7.81 8.45 1.38
CA GLY A 91 -6.44 8.71 1.80
C GLY A 91 -5.52 8.95 0.63
N MET A 92 -4.54 9.80 0.90
CA MET A 92 -3.44 10.15 0.00
C MET A 92 -2.16 10.20 0.81
N VAL A 93 -1.12 9.54 0.31
CA VAL A 93 0.24 9.64 0.87
C VAL A 93 1.23 9.84 -0.27
N HIS A 94 2.30 10.60 0.00
CA HIS A 94 3.40 10.68 -0.96
C HIS A 94 4.23 9.39 -0.91
N MET A 95 4.77 9.04 -2.06
CA MET A 95 5.73 7.97 -2.24
C MET A 95 7.15 8.53 -2.16
N LEU A 96 8.09 7.71 -1.66
CA LEU A 96 9.51 8.03 -1.52
C LEU A 96 9.78 9.25 -0.63
N GLY A 97 11.05 9.66 -0.55
CA GLY A 97 11.45 10.93 0.03
C GLY A 97 10.77 12.11 -0.66
N ALA A 98 10.61 13.21 0.07
CA ALA A 98 9.98 14.43 -0.38
C ALA A 98 10.92 15.62 -0.15
N GLU A 99 10.57 16.78 -0.73
CA GLU A 99 11.18 18.07 -0.43
C GLU A 99 12.71 18.10 -0.64
N GLY A 100 13.18 17.53 -1.76
CA GLY A 100 14.60 17.53 -2.11
C GLY A 100 15.42 16.38 -1.55
N ALA A 101 14.79 15.38 -0.93
CA ALA A 101 15.46 14.17 -0.51
C ALA A 101 16.06 13.40 -1.71
N ASP A 102 17.35 13.07 -1.64
CA ASP A 102 18.00 12.25 -2.68
C ASP A 102 17.63 10.77 -2.52
N GLU A 103 16.79 10.31 -3.42
CA GLU A 103 16.29 8.93 -3.46
C GLU A 103 17.11 8.10 -4.45
N VAL A 104 18.17 7.45 -3.98
CA VAL A 104 18.97 6.54 -4.83
C VAL A 104 19.13 5.17 -4.18
N SER A 105 19.03 4.13 -5.01
CA SER A 105 19.40 2.76 -4.63
C SER A 105 20.33 2.21 -5.70
N THR A 106 21.34 1.49 -5.25
CA THR A 106 22.26 0.75 -6.13
C THR A 106 22.10 -0.74 -5.88
N ALA A 107 22.14 -1.53 -6.93
CA ALA A 107 22.12 -2.98 -6.84
C ALA A 107 23.12 -3.59 -7.83
N THR A 108 23.66 -4.75 -7.47
CA THR A 108 24.49 -5.57 -8.35
C THR A 108 23.84 -6.93 -8.53
N VAL A 109 23.76 -7.41 -9.77
CA VAL A 109 23.35 -8.77 -10.08
C VAL A 109 24.57 -9.47 -10.67
N LYS A 110 24.94 -10.61 -10.07
CA LYS A 110 26.02 -11.50 -10.54
C LYS A 110 25.43 -12.82 -10.94
N VAL A 111 25.95 -13.45 -11.98
CA VAL A 111 25.56 -14.77 -12.44
C VAL A 111 26.81 -15.61 -12.65
N HIS A 112 26.83 -16.79 -12.07
CA HIS A 112 27.89 -17.78 -12.21
C HIS A 112 27.26 -19.17 -12.31
N ASP A 113 27.59 -19.91 -13.36
CA ASP A 113 27.12 -21.28 -13.61
C ASP A 113 25.60 -21.47 -13.44
N GLY A 114 24.82 -20.54 -14.01
CA GLY A 114 23.35 -20.60 -13.96
C GLY A 114 22.73 -20.20 -12.62
N VAL A 115 23.53 -19.77 -11.63
CA VAL A 115 23.04 -19.26 -10.34
C VAL A 115 23.23 -17.74 -10.29
N ALA A 116 22.16 -17.01 -9.96
CA ALA A 116 22.25 -15.56 -9.79
C ALA A 116 22.38 -15.16 -8.31
N THR A 117 23.14 -14.11 -8.03
CA THR A 117 23.22 -13.47 -6.71
C THR A 117 22.92 -11.98 -6.83
N VAL A 118 21.99 -11.49 -6.02
CA VAL A 118 21.60 -10.09 -5.90
C VAL A 118 22.27 -9.47 -4.67
N LEU A 119 23.01 -8.38 -4.88
CA LEU A 119 23.60 -7.55 -3.84
C LEU A 119 22.85 -6.22 -3.82
N CYS A 120 22.13 -5.95 -2.74
CA CYS A 120 21.42 -4.70 -2.53
C CYS A 120 21.24 -4.47 -1.03
N ALA A 121 21.73 -3.34 -0.51
CA ALA A 121 21.67 -3.02 0.92
C ALA A 121 20.26 -2.59 1.41
N ALA A 122 19.20 -3.11 0.78
CA ALA A 122 17.82 -2.81 1.08
C ALA A 122 17.35 -3.62 2.30
N VAL A 123 17.40 -2.97 3.46
CA VAL A 123 16.94 -3.58 4.72
C VAL A 123 15.42 -3.66 4.73
N GLU A 124 14.89 -4.88 4.83
CA GLU A 124 13.48 -5.11 5.04
C GLU A 124 13.17 -5.62 6.46
N THR A 125 11.96 -5.37 6.93
CA THR A 125 11.43 -5.82 8.23
C THR A 125 10.15 -6.65 8.06
N GLY A 126 10.04 -7.36 6.91
CA GLY A 126 8.88 -8.16 6.56
C GLY A 126 7.98 -7.55 5.49
N GLN A 127 8.46 -6.55 4.74
CA GLN A 127 7.72 -6.04 3.56
C GLN A 127 7.84 -6.97 2.35
N GLY A 128 8.84 -7.86 2.32
CA GLY A 128 9.00 -8.89 1.28
C GLY A 128 9.94 -8.51 0.13
N PHE A 129 10.84 -7.54 0.32
CA PHE A 129 11.76 -7.09 -0.74
C PHE A 129 12.67 -8.21 -1.25
N THR A 130 13.18 -9.08 -0.38
CA THR A 130 14.06 -10.19 -0.78
C THR A 130 13.38 -11.12 -1.80
N THR A 131 12.11 -11.44 -1.57
CA THR A 131 11.29 -12.22 -2.51
C THR A 131 11.08 -11.46 -3.81
N LEU A 132 10.77 -10.16 -3.74
CA LEU A 132 10.56 -9.34 -4.92
C LEU A 132 11.84 -9.23 -5.78
N ALA A 133 13.00 -9.00 -5.17
CA ALA A 133 14.28 -8.92 -5.87
C ALA A 133 14.60 -10.23 -6.59
N ARG A 134 14.34 -11.37 -5.94
CA ARG A 134 14.43 -12.69 -6.57
C ARG A 134 13.52 -12.79 -7.80
N GLN A 135 12.22 -12.48 -7.65
CA GLN A 135 11.26 -12.54 -8.76
C GLN A 135 11.68 -11.68 -9.95
N ILE A 136 12.18 -10.46 -9.68
CA ILE A 136 12.66 -9.55 -10.74
C ILE A 136 13.80 -10.19 -11.54
N VAL A 137 14.78 -10.80 -10.88
CA VAL A 137 15.92 -11.44 -11.57
C VAL A 137 15.49 -12.70 -12.31
N GLN A 138 14.64 -13.53 -11.71
CA GLN A 138 14.11 -14.74 -12.34
C GLN A 138 13.35 -14.40 -13.63
N GLU A 139 12.44 -13.43 -13.57
CA GLU A 139 11.67 -12.95 -14.73
C GLU A 139 12.57 -12.35 -15.81
N THR A 140 13.60 -11.59 -15.42
CA THR A 140 14.46 -10.88 -16.37
C THR A 140 15.46 -11.81 -17.07
N LEU A 141 15.99 -12.80 -16.35
CA LEU A 141 17.08 -13.66 -16.83
C LEU A 141 16.65 -15.07 -17.18
N GLY A 142 15.46 -15.53 -16.77
CA GLY A 142 15.01 -16.91 -16.92
C GLY A 142 15.83 -17.91 -16.10
N ILE A 143 16.46 -17.46 -15.01
CA ILE A 143 17.25 -18.29 -14.10
C ILE A 143 16.35 -18.73 -12.93
N GLU A 144 16.39 -20.02 -12.57
CA GLU A 144 15.58 -20.53 -11.45
C GLU A 144 16.22 -20.22 -10.08
N GLU A 145 17.52 -20.46 -9.94
CA GLU A 145 18.24 -20.31 -8.68
C GLU A 145 18.80 -18.90 -8.51
N VAL A 146 18.20 -18.14 -7.59
CA VAL A 146 18.57 -16.75 -7.31
C VAL A 146 18.67 -16.55 -5.81
N HIS A 147 19.86 -16.15 -5.36
CA HIS A 147 20.17 -15.81 -3.98
C HIS A 147 20.18 -14.30 -3.79
N VAL A 148 19.62 -13.81 -2.69
CA VAL A 148 19.79 -12.42 -2.26
C VAL A 148 20.80 -12.42 -1.13
N ALA A 149 21.92 -11.72 -1.32
CA ALA A 149 22.96 -11.65 -0.31
C ALA A 149 22.44 -10.95 0.96
N PRO A 150 22.93 -11.36 2.15
CA PRO A 150 22.66 -10.61 3.38
C PRO A 150 23.04 -9.14 3.22
N VAL A 151 22.28 -8.24 3.84
CA VAL A 151 22.57 -6.82 3.79
C VAL A 151 23.85 -6.53 4.58
N ASP A 152 24.76 -5.78 3.96
CA ASP A 152 26.03 -5.37 4.54
C ASP A 152 26.30 -3.89 4.21
N THR A 153 26.92 -3.15 5.13
CA THR A 153 27.32 -1.74 4.92
C THR A 153 28.44 -1.57 3.91
N ASP A 154 29.18 -2.64 3.59
CA ASP A 154 30.17 -2.65 2.50
C ASP A 154 29.51 -2.72 1.11
N GLN A 155 28.19 -2.96 1.04
CA GLN A 155 27.43 -2.92 -0.20
C GLN A 155 27.01 -1.48 -0.57
N PRO A 156 26.80 -1.19 -1.86
CA PRO A 156 26.24 0.08 -2.29
C PRO A 156 24.91 0.42 -1.59
N PRO A 157 24.69 1.70 -1.23
CA PRO A 157 23.54 2.08 -0.41
C PRO A 157 22.21 1.89 -1.15
N ALA A 158 21.20 1.44 -0.40
CA ALA A 158 19.81 1.35 -0.85
C ALA A 158 18.86 2.33 -0.14
N GLY A 159 19.33 2.96 0.95
CA GLY A 159 18.58 3.88 1.81
C GLY A 159 17.47 3.24 2.64
N ALA A 160 16.61 4.06 3.24
CA ALA A 160 15.67 3.63 4.27
C ALA A 160 14.44 2.87 3.74
N GLY A 161 14.03 1.80 4.41
CA GLY A 161 12.85 0.99 4.07
C GLY A 161 11.51 1.60 4.42
N CYS A 162 11.19 2.76 3.85
CA CYS A 162 9.92 3.45 4.06
C CYS A 162 9.32 3.98 2.74
N ARG A 163 8.04 4.38 2.78
CA ARG A 163 7.34 5.09 1.68
C ARG A 163 7.40 4.39 0.31
N GLY A 164 7.45 3.04 0.30
CA GLY A 164 7.52 2.25 -0.93
C GLY A 164 8.89 2.24 -1.64
N ARG A 165 9.93 2.77 -1.00
CA ARG A 165 11.27 2.91 -1.58
C ARG A 165 11.84 1.61 -2.15
N HIS A 166 11.67 0.49 -1.44
CA HIS A 166 12.26 -0.77 -1.91
C HIS A 166 11.57 -1.34 -3.15
N THR A 167 10.26 -1.21 -3.29
CA THR A 167 9.56 -1.60 -4.53
C THR A 167 9.99 -0.73 -5.70
N TRP A 168 10.07 0.57 -5.47
CA TRP A 168 10.34 1.55 -6.53
C TRP A 168 11.85 1.63 -6.84
N VAL A 169 12.66 2.14 -5.92
CA VAL A 169 14.07 2.47 -6.14
C VAL A 169 14.94 1.21 -6.09
N SER A 170 14.83 0.38 -5.04
CA SER A 170 15.68 -0.81 -4.91
C SER A 170 15.31 -1.88 -5.95
N GLY A 171 14.03 -2.12 -6.16
CA GLY A 171 13.51 -3.01 -7.21
C GLY A 171 13.92 -2.54 -8.60
N GLY A 172 13.78 -1.24 -8.89
CA GLY A 172 14.25 -0.67 -10.14
C GLY A 172 15.76 -0.77 -10.35
N ALA A 173 16.57 -0.69 -9.28
CA ALA A 173 18.02 -0.89 -9.39
C ALA A 173 18.37 -2.34 -9.72
N VAL A 174 17.69 -3.31 -9.08
CA VAL A 174 17.82 -4.75 -9.38
C VAL A 174 17.39 -5.03 -10.82
N GLU A 175 16.26 -4.47 -11.27
CA GLU A 175 15.75 -4.60 -12.64
C GLU A 175 16.77 -4.11 -13.67
N ARG A 176 17.32 -2.90 -13.46
CA ARG A 176 18.30 -2.31 -14.38
C ARG A 176 19.58 -3.15 -14.43
N ALA A 177 20.08 -3.62 -13.28
CA ALA A 177 21.25 -4.48 -13.22
C ALA A 177 20.99 -5.83 -13.93
N ALA A 178 19.83 -6.46 -13.69
CA ALA A 178 19.43 -7.69 -14.35
C ALA A 178 19.29 -7.50 -15.87
N LYS A 179 18.72 -6.38 -16.33
CA LYS A 179 18.63 -6.06 -17.76
C LYS A 179 20.01 -5.89 -18.41
N MET A 180 20.97 -5.29 -17.71
CA MET A 180 22.35 -5.20 -18.21
C MET A 180 23.01 -6.58 -18.33
N VAL A 181 22.80 -7.47 -17.35
CA VAL A 181 23.25 -8.87 -17.42
C VAL A 181 22.56 -9.61 -18.58
N ARG A 182 21.24 -9.39 -18.76
CA ARG A 182 20.47 -9.93 -19.89
C ARG A 182 21.10 -9.52 -21.22
N THR A 183 21.47 -8.26 -21.39
CA THR A 183 22.15 -7.79 -22.61
C THR A 183 23.48 -8.50 -22.82
N GLN A 184 24.30 -8.67 -21.78
CA GLN A 184 25.57 -9.41 -21.88
C GLN A 184 25.36 -10.88 -22.28
N LEU A 185 24.30 -11.52 -21.77
CA LEU A 185 23.93 -12.89 -22.13
C LEU A 185 23.48 -13.01 -23.59
N LEU A 186 22.63 -12.09 -24.03
CA LEU A 186 21.96 -12.15 -25.34
C LEU A 186 22.83 -11.62 -26.49
N GLN A 187 23.75 -10.69 -26.23
CA GLN A 187 24.52 -10.01 -27.28
C GLN A 187 25.37 -10.97 -28.15
N PRO A 188 26.10 -11.96 -27.59
CA PRO A 188 26.83 -12.93 -28.41
C PRO A 188 25.92 -13.81 -29.27
N LEU A 189 24.74 -14.19 -28.75
CA LEU A 189 23.73 -14.95 -29.50
C LEU A 189 23.18 -14.10 -30.64
N ALA A 190 22.76 -12.87 -30.35
CA ALA A 190 22.24 -11.94 -31.34
C ALA A 190 23.25 -11.67 -32.48
N HIS A 191 24.54 -11.46 -32.13
CA HIS A 191 25.61 -11.28 -33.09
C HIS A 191 25.82 -12.50 -34.00
N LYS A 192 25.77 -13.72 -33.46
CA LYS A 192 25.93 -14.97 -34.24
C LYS A 192 24.87 -15.13 -35.32
N PHE A 193 23.67 -14.61 -35.09
CA PHE A 193 22.55 -14.70 -36.03
C PHE A 193 22.24 -13.37 -36.74
N GLY A 194 23.08 -12.34 -36.59
CA GLY A 194 22.91 -11.05 -37.26
C GLY A 194 21.63 -10.29 -36.88
N MET A 195 21.17 -10.42 -35.63
CA MET A 195 19.94 -9.80 -35.14
C MET A 195 20.17 -8.89 -33.92
N SER A 196 19.14 -8.13 -33.55
CA SER A 196 19.14 -7.32 -32.32
C SER A 196 18.79 -8.17 -31.10
N THR A 197 19.35 -7.84 -29.93
CA THR A 197 18.98 -8.46 -28.64
C THR A 197 17.50 -8.25 -28.30
N GLU A 198 16.87 -7.20 -28.83
CA GLU A 198 15.45 -6.92 -28.65
C GLU A 198 14.54 -7.92 -29.39
N LEU A 199 15.09 -8.65 -30.36
CA LEU A 199 14.37 -9.71 -31.09
C LEU A 199 14.50 -11.09 -30.41
N LEU A 200 15.19 -11.14 -29.26
CA LEU A 200 15.34 -12.34 -28.43
C LEU A 200 14.44 -12.24 -27.21
N GLN A 201 13.71 -13.33 -26.94
CA GLN A 201 12.85 -13.47 -25.79
C GLN A 201 13.43 -14.52 -24.84
N ILE A 202 13.24 -14.30 -23.54
CA ILE A 202 13.54 -15.28 -22.51
C ILE A 202 12.20 -15.66 -21.88
N THR A 203 11.84 -16.94 -21.90
CA THR A 203 10.59 -17.45 -21.32
C THR A 203 10.84 -18.88 -20.85
N ASP A 204 10.45 -19.20 -19.61
CA ASP A 204 10.59 -20.53 -18.99
C ASP A 204 12.01 -21.13 -19.16
N GLY A 205 13.04 -20.31 -18.90
CA GLY A 205 14.45 -20.72 -19.02
C GLY A 205 14.93 -20.98 -20.44
N LYS A 206 14.16 -20.59 -21.47
CA LYS A 206 14.54 -20.71 -22.89
C LYS A 206 14.75 -19.35 -23.53
N ILE A 207 15.73 -19.27 -24.42
CA ILE A 207 16.03 -18.12 -25.27
C ILE A 207 15.54 -18.45 -26.68
N THR A 208 14.63 -17.65 -27.21
CA THR A 208 14.07 -17.82 -28.56
C THR A 208 14.16 -16.53 -29.38
N SER A 209 14.48 -16.63 -30.67
CA SER A 209 14.33 -15.51 -31.60
C SER A 209 12.88 -15.39 -32.09
N TYR A 210 12.50 -14.19 -32.55
CA TYR A 210 11.15 -13.93 -33.07
C TYR A 210 10.73 -14.83 -34.24
N ASP A 211 11.71 -15.28 -35.05
CA ASP A 211 11.52 -16.15 -36.22
C ASP A 211 11.65 -17.65 -35.87
N GLY A 212 11.93 -17.98 -34.60
CA GLY A 212 12.10 -19.35 -34.11
C GLY A 212 13.40 -20.05 -34.55
N VAL A 213 14.29 -19.38 -35.27
CA VAL A 213 15.54 -19.97 -35.79
C VAL A 213 16.54 -20.25 -34.67
N LEU A 214 16.63 -19.36 -33.68
CA LEU A 214 17.38 -19.58 -32.46
C LEU A 214 16.45 -20.16 -31.39
N SER A 215 16.84 -21.31 -30.85
CA SER A 215 16.27 -21.86 -29.62
C SER A 215 17.39 -22.52 -28.82
N THR A 216 17.63 -22.04 -27.60
CA THR A 216 18.60 -22.62 -26.65
C THR A 216 18.10 -22.38 -25.24
N THR A 217 18.67 -23.07 -24.25
CA THR A 217 18.35 -22.81 -22.85
C THR A 217 19.21 -21.68 -22.28
N VAL A 218 18.69 -21.01 -21.25
CA VAL A 218 19.46 -20.02 -20.46
C VAL A 218 20.67 -20.70 -19.81
N THR A 219 20.52 -21.94 -19.35
CA THR A 219 21.60 -22.74 -18.75
C THR A 219 22.75 -22.97 -19.73
N GLU A 220 22.46 -23.47 -20.95
CA GLU A 220 23.48 -23.63 -22.00
C GLU A 220 24.13 -22.30 -22.37
N ALA A 221 23.34 -21.22 -22.44
CA ALA A 221 23.85 -19.90 -22.77
C ALA A 221 24.73 -19.29 -21.67
N LEU A 222 24.60 -19.74 -20.43
CA LEU A 222 25.38 -19.30 -19.26
C LEU A 222 26.57 -20.20 -18.94
N GLU A 223 26.69 -21.38 -19.56
CA GLU A 223 27.75 -22.35 -19.28
C GLU A 223 29.14 -21.72 -19.43
N GLY A 224 29.94 -21.79 -18.35
CA GLY A 224 31.31 -21.26 -18.32
C GLY A 224 31.39 -19.73 -18.37
N LYS A 225 30.28 -19.00 -18.15
CA LYS A 225 30.25 -17.54 -18.13
C LYS A 225 30.07 -17.01 -16.72
N GLU A 226 30.80 -15.93 -16.45
CA GLU A 226 30.56 -15.07 -15.30
C GLU A 226 30.09 -13.71 -15.82
N LEU A 227 28.84 -13.37 -15.51
CA LEU A 227 28.22 -12.12 -15.93
C LEU A 227 27.85 -11.30 -14.71
N TRP A 228 28.05 -10.00 -14.77
CA TRP A 228 27.58 -9.13 -13.69
C TRP A 228 27.34 -7.72 -14.18
N ALA A 229 26.47 -7.01 -13.47
CA ALA A 229 26.28 -5.59 -13.67
C ALA A 229 25.85 -4.91 -12.37
N THR A 230 26.27 -3.66 -12.21
CA THR A 230 25.81 -2.76 -11.15
C THR A 230 25.00 -1.65 -11.79
N ALA A 231 23.83 -1.35 -11.24
CA ALA A 231 22.99 -0.28 -11.73
C ALA A 231 22.39 0.52 -10.59
N GLN A 232 22.04 1.77 -10.91
CA GLN A 232 21.34 2.68 -10.00
C GLN A 232 19.92 2.95 -10.50
N CYS A 233 19.01 3.14 -9.55
CA CYS A 233 17.71 3.74 -9.80
C CYS A 233 17.57 4.99 -8.95
N ARG A 234 17.08 6.06 -9.58
CA ARG A 234 16.81 7.36 -8.99
C ARG A 234 15.55 7.92 -9.67
N PRO A 235 14.56 8.46 -8.93
CA PRO A 235 13.43 9.17 -9.49
C PRO A 235 13.83 10.51 -10.08
N HIS A 236 12.86 11.22 -10.66
CA HIS A 236 13.06 12.63 -10.95
C HIS A 236 13.34 13.38 -9.62
N PRO A 237 14.19 14.42 -9.64
CA PRO A 237 14.48 15.19 -8.43
C PRO A 237 13.24 15.93 -7.97
N THR A 238 13.06 16.01 -6.64
CA THR A 238 12.07 16.90 -6.02
C THR A 238 12.76 18.14 -5.46
N GLU A 239 11.99 19.16 -5.13
CA GLU A 239 12.48 20.42 -4.57
C GLU A 239 11.87 20.70 -3.19
N PRO A 240 12.60 21.31 -2.25
CA PRO A 240 12.02 21.81 -1.02
C PRO A 240 10.92 22.82 -1.29
N LEU A 241 9.90 22.86 -0.43
CA LEU A 241 8.88 23.91 -0.52
C LEU A 241 9.52 25.28 -0.27
N ASN A 242 9.13 26.28 -1.07
CA ASN A 242 9.58 27.65 -0.88
C ASN A 242 8.91 28.32 0.33
N ALA A 243 9.27 29.57 0.62
CA ALA A 243 8.72 30.32 1.76
C ALA A 243 7.18 30.48 1.75
N ALA A 244 6.54 30.33 0.58
CA ALA A 244 5.08 30.35 0.42
C ALA A 244 4.46 28.94 0.47
N GLY A 245 5.24 27.91 0.77
CA GLY A 245 4.80 26.52 0.79
C GLY A 245 4.56 25.93 -0.60
N GLN A 246 5.19 26.48 -1.65
CA GLN A 246 5.01 26.03 -3.03
C GLN A 246 6.27 25.31 -3.55
N GLY A 247 6.10 24.23 -4.32
CA GLY A 247 7.21 23.50 -4.93
C GLY A 247 6.84 22.10 -5.44
N ASP A 248 7.73 21.49 -6.22
CA ASP A 248 7.59 20.12 -6.72
C ASP A 248 8.15 19.11 -5.69
N ALA A 249 7.38 18.86 -4.64
CA ALA A 249 7.88 18.22 -3.42
C ALA A 249 7.81 16.69 -3.42
N TYR A 250 6.97 16.08 -4.25
CA TYR A 250 6.66 14.64 -4.17
C TYR A 250 7.00 13.89 -5.45
N VAL A 251 7.64 12.72 -5.36
CA VAL A 251 7.91 11.90 -6.56
C VAL A 251 6.61 11.32 -7.14
N GLY A 252 5.65 10.99 -6.30
CA GLY A 252 4.37 10.45 -6.71
C GLY A 252 3.45 10.25 -5.51
N LEU A 253 2.21 9.88 -5.79
CA LEU A 253 1.16 9.74 -4.80
C LEU A 253 0.52 8.35 -4.88
N ALA A 254 0.12 7.83 -3.72
CA ALA A 254 -0.67 6.62 -3.59
C ALA A 254 -2.02 6.95 -2.93
N PHE A 255 -3.09 6.34 -3.45
CA PHE A 255 -4.47 6.65 -3.09
C PHE A 255 -5.22 5.41 -2.62
N CYS A 256 -6.11 5.58 -1.65
CA CYS A 256 -6.98 4.53 -1.15
C CYS A 256 -8.36 5.09 -0.81
N ALA A 257 -9.39 4.32 -1.12
CA ALA A 257 -10.73 4.53 -0.61
C ALA A 257 -11.10 3.37 0.31
N ILE A 258 -11.67 3.68 1.47
CA ILE A 258 -12.20 2.68 2.39
C ILE A 258 -13.63 3.06 2.76
N ARG A 259 -14.54 2.10 2.63
CA ARG A 259 -15.85 2.15 3.29
C ARG A 259 -15.79 1.31 4.56
N ALA A 260 -16.10 1.93 5.68
CA ALA A 260 -16.26 1.26 6.96
C ALA A 260 -17.74 1.03 7.27
N VAL A 261 -18.04 -0.18 7.72
CA VAL A 261 -19.31 -0.53 8.35
C VAL A 261 -19.02 -0.86 9.82
N VAL A 262 -19.69 -0.15 10.71
CA VAL A 262 -19.52 -0.32 12.16
C VAL A 262 -20.86 -0.55 12.82
N ASP A 263 -20.86 -1.37 13.86
CA ASP A 263 -21.97 -1.49 14.80
C ASP A 263 -21.54 -0.83 16.10
N VAL A 264 -22.37 0.09 16.61
CA VAL A 264 -22.11 0.84 17.84
C VAL A 264 -23.23 0.59 18.82
N ASP A 265 -22.89 0.13 20.02
CA ASP A 265 -23.80 0.20 21.15
C ASP A 265 -23.87 1.66 21.61
N VAL A 266 -25.02 2.31 21.43
CA VAL A 266 -25.13 3.74 21.71
C VAL A 266 -25.31 4.06 23.19
N GLU A 267 -25.58 3.07 24.04
CA GLU A 267 -25.69 3.25 25.49
C GLU A 267 -24.33 3.07 26.17
N LEU A 268 -23.55 2.07 25.74
CA LEU A 268 -22.22 1.77 26.27
C LEU A 268 -21.10 2.50 25.53
N GLY A 269 -21.32 2.86 24.26
CA GLY A 269 -20.33 3.45 23.37
C GLY A 269 -19.30 2.46 22.83
N SER A 270 -19.49 1.16 23.02
CA SER A 270 -18.63 0.14 22.42
C SER A 270 -18.81 0.12 20.91
N VAL A 271 -17.72 -0.01 20.17
CA VAL A 271 -17.69 0.03 18.70
C VAL A 271 -17.12 -1.29 18.21
N ARG A 272 -17.85 -1.96 17.32
CA ARG A 272 -17.36 -3.08 16.53
C ARG A 272 -17.21 -2.64 15.08
N VAL A 273 -16.05 -2.88 14.49
CA VAL A 273 -15.88 -2.75 13.03
C VAL A 273 -16.32 -4.06 12.40
N VAL A 274 -17.38 -3.99 11.59
CA VAL A 274 -17.98 -5.18 10.95
C VAL A 274 -17.21 -5.52 9.68
N GLU A 275 -17.02 -4.52 8.83
CA GLU A 275 -16.37 -4.70 7.53
C GLU A 275 -15.61 -3.43 7.14
N LEU A 276 -14.46 -3.61 6.49
CA LEU A 276 -13.72 -2.56 5.79
C LEU A 276 -13.55 -2.98 4.32
N ALA A 277 -14.35 -2.38 3.45
CA ALA A 277 -14.21 -2.53 2.00
C ALA A 277 -13.16 -1.55 1.47
N VAL A 278 -12.15 -2.07 0.78
CA VAL A 278 -10.94 -1.35 0.38
C VAL A 278 -10.80 -1.38 -1.14
N ALA A 279 -10.70 -0.20 -1.74
CA ALA A 279 -10.22 -0.03 -3.10
C ALA A 279 -8.91 0.76 -3.05
N GLN A 280 -7.91 0.32 -3.82
CA GLN A 280 -6.61 0.97 -3.79
C GLN A 280 -5.97 1.07 -5.18
N ASP A 281 -5.34 2.22 -5.44
CA ASP A 281 -4.45 2.41 -6.57
C ASP A 281 -3.08 1.79 -6.25
N VAL A 282 -2.69 0.80 -7.05
CA VAL A 282 -1.48 -0.01 -6.80
C VAL A 282 -0.45 0.10 -7.93
N GLY A 283 -0.75 0.85 -8.99
CA GLY A 283 0.02 0.77 -10.22
C GLY A 283 0.03 -0.66 -10.76
N ARG A 284 1.19 -1.20 -11.11
CA ARG A 284 1.31 -2.63 -11.45
C ARG A 284 1.45 -3.50 -10.21
N VAL A 285 0.66 -4.58 -10.13
CA VAL A 285 0.85 -5.63 -9.12
C VAL A 285 2.08 -6.48 -9.46
N LEU A 286 3.05 -6.52 -8.53
CA LEU A 286 4.26 -7.34 -8.69
C LEU A 286 4.15 -8.69 -7.99
N ASN A 287 3.57 -8.70 -6.79
CA ASN A 287 3.33 -9.91 -6.01
C ASN A 287 1.94 -9.81 -5.34
N PRO A 288 0.91 -10.49 -5.87
CA PRO A 288 -0.46 -10.39 -5.38
C PRO A 288 -0.61 -10.77 -3.91
N ALA A 289 0.09 -11.81 -3.45
CA ALA A 289 -0.01 -12.30 -2.07
C ALA A 289 0.61 -11.30 -1.08
N GLN A 290 1.81 -10.78 -1.36
CA GLN A 290 2.43 -9.74 -0.54
C GLN A 290 1.59 -8.47 -0.55
N LEU A 291 1.06 -8.07 -1.71
CA LEU A 291 0.20 -6.90 -1.83
C LEU A 291 -1.02 -6.99 -0.91
N ALA A 292 -1.77 -8.09 -0.99
CA ALA A 292 -2.94 -8.31 -0.14
C ALA A 292 -2.59 -8.23 1.35
N ALA A 293 -1.54 -8.96 1.76
CA ALA A 293 -1.07 -8.96 3.15
C ALA A 293 -0.67 -7.55 3.65
N ARG A 294 -0.05 -6.72 2.79
CA ARG A 294 0.31 -5.34 3.14
C ARG A 294 -0.90 -4.43 3.30
N ILE A 295 -1.93 -4.60 2.48
CA ILE A 295 -3.17 -3.83 2.58
C ILE A 295 -3.88 -4.23 3.89
N GLU A 296 -4.06 -5.52 4.14
CA GLU A 296 -4.69 -6.05 5.36
C GLU A 296 -3.96 -5.59 6.63
N ALA A 297 -2.63 -5.66 6.65
CA ALA A 297 -1.82 -5.16 7.76
C ALA A 297 -2.02 -3.66 7.98
N GLY A 298 -2.04 -2.86 6.91
CA GLY A 298 -2.24 -1.42 6.99
C GLY A 298 -3.63 -1.05 7.53
N VAL A 299 -4.66 -1.75 7.06
CA VAL A 299 -6.04 -1.59 7.54
C VAL A 299 -6.15 -1.97 9.02
N THR A 300 -5.56 -3.09 9.43
CA THR A 300 -5.56 -3.56 10.83
C THR A 300 -4.89 -2.56 11.76
N GLN A 301 -3.74 -2.00 11.35
CA GLN A 301 -3.10 -0.92 12.11
C GLN A 301 -4.01 0.32 12.21
N GLY A 302 -4.72 0.65 11.13
CA GLY A 302 -5.70 1.72 11.12
C GLY A 302 -6.87 1.50 12.10
N VAL A 303 -7.32 0.25 12.31
CA VAL A 303 -8.31 -0.11 13.33
C VAL A 303 -7.79 0.19 14.72
N GLY A 304 -6.55 -0.19 15.02
CA GLY A 304 -5.90 0.11 16.31
C GLY A 304 -5.80 1.61 16.57
N ILE A 305 -5.30 2.39 15.60
CA ILE A 305 -5.28 3.85 15.65
C ILE A 305 -6.68 4.43 15.90
N ALA A 306 -7.72 3.85 15.28
CA ALA A 306 -9.08 4.32 15.40
C ALA A 306 -9.68 4.07 16.78
N LEU A 307 -9.40 2.92 17.41
CA LEU A 307 -10.20 2.43 18.55
C LEU A 307 -9.40 2.20 19.84
N THR A 308 -8.15 1.73 19.77
CA THR A 308 -7.47 1.16 20.94
C THR A 308 -6.13 1.82 21.29
N GLU A 309 -5.32 2.16 20.29
CA GLU A 309 -3.93 2.60 20.46
C GLU A 309 -3.85 4.03 21.05
N ASN A 310 -3.46 4.14 22.32
CA ASN A 310 -3.39 5.42 23.04
C ASN A 310 -2.16 5.53 23.94
N LEU A 311 -1.08 6.14 23.46
CA LEU A 311 0.07 6.42 24.32
C LEU A 311 -0.21 7.63 25.22
N ARG A 312 -0.58 7.38 26.48
CA ARG A 312 -0.95 8.42 27.44
C ARG A 312 0.29 8.99 28.13
N THR A 313 0.52 10.30 27.98
CA THR A 313 1.70 10.99 28.54
C THR A 313 1.37 12.16 29.50
N PRO A 314 0.55 11.95 30.56
CA PRO A 314 0.22 13.02 31.49
C PRO A 314 1.49 13.58 32.16
N ARG A 315 1.68 14.91 32.09
CA ARG A 315 2.85 15.61 32.64
C ARG A 315 4.19 15.08 32.11
N GLY A 316 4.22 14.60 30.87
CA GLY A 316 5.43 14.09 30.22
C GLY A 316 5.85 12.67 30.64
N LEU A 317 5.05 11.97 31.47
CA LEU A 317 5.33 10.60 31.88
C LEU A 317 4.43 9.62 31.13
N ILE A 318 5.01 8.57 30.55
CA ILE A 318 4.25 7.49 29.92
C ILE A 318 3.49 6.73 31.01
N ARG A 319 2.18 6.63 30.85
CA ARG A 319 1.31 5.88 31.77
C ARG A 319 1.07 4.48 31.20
N HIS A 320 1.35 3.45 32.01
CA HIS A 320 1.27 2.03 31.61
C HIS A 320 2.10 1.73 30.34
N PRO A 321 3.45 1.77 30.42
CA PRO A 321 4.35 1.53 29.29
C PRO A 321 4.46 0.02 28.97
N ASP A 322 3.31 -0.61 28.78
CA ASP A 322 3.14 -2.04 28.51
C ASP A 322 1.99 -2.24 27.51
N LEU A 323 1.83 -3.45 26.99
CA LEU A 323 0.80 -3.77 25.99
C LEU A 323 -0.62 -3.85 26.57
N THR A 324 -0.78 -3.72 27.89
CA THR A 324 -2.09 -3.54 28.53
C THR A 324 -2.50 -2.07 28.48
N GLY A 325 -1.54 -1.16 28.66
CA GLY A 325 -1.73 0.29 28.56
C GLY A 325 -1.80 0.83 27.13
N TYR A 326 -1.06 0.21 26.22
CA TYR A 326 -1.12 0.45 24.78
C TYR A 326 -1.70 -0.78 24.08
N ALA A 327 -3.04 -0.85 24.06
CA ALA A 327 -3.76 -2.01 23.56
C ALA A 327 -3.65 -2.12 22.03
N LEU A 328 -2.82 -3.07 21.58
CA LEU A 328 -2.76 -3.47 20.17
C LEU A 328 -4.00 -4.33 19.83
N PRO A 329 -4.58 -4.18 18.64
CA PRO A 329 -5.64 -5.07 18.16
C PRO A 329 -5.20 -6.54 18.19
N THR A 330 -6.09 -7.41 18.62
CA THR A 330 -5.95 -8.86 18.56
C THR A 330 -6.69 -9.42 17.33
N ALA A 331 -6.58 -10.74 17.10
CA ALA A 331 -7.34 -11.40 16.04
C ALA A 331 -8.87 -11.29 16.23
N LEU A 332 -9.36 -11.07 17.46
CA LEU A 332 -10.78 -10.85 17.74
C LEU A 332 -11.26 -9.43 17.40
N ASP A 333 -10.33 -8.48 17.29
CA ASP A 333 -10.60 -7.09 16.91
C ASP A 333 -10.50 -6.88 15.39
N ALA A 334 -10.00 -7.89 14.67
CA ALA A 334 -9.84 -7.84 13.22
C ALA A 334 -11.22 -7.84 12.52
N PRO A 335 -11.56 -6.81 11.73
CA PRO A 335 -12.79 -6.81 10.95
C PRO A 335 -12.68 -7.71 9.73
N ASP A 336 -13.81 -7.93 9.05
CA ASP A 336 -13.78 -8.50 7.71
C ASP A 336 -13.19 -7.47 6.73
N ILE A 337 -11.97 -7.71 6.24
CA ILE A 337 -11.27 -6.83 5.30
C ILE A 337 -11.53 -7.33 3.89
N ARG A 338 -12.26 -6.55 3.09
CA ARG A 338 -12.60 -6.87 1.71
C ARG A 338 -11.79 -6.00 0.76
N ILE A 339 -10.77 -6.56 0.11
CA ILE A 339 -10.10 -5.88 -1.01
C ILE A 339 -11.01 -5.99 -2.24
N VAL A 340 -11.86 -4.99 -2.43
CA VAL A 340 -12.91 -5.02 -3.46
C VAL A 340 -12.37 -4.64 -4.84
N LYS A 341 -11.27 -3.87 -4.89
CA LYS A 341 -10.65 -3.45 -6.14
C LYS A 341 -9.18 -3.07 -5.95
N LEU A 342 -8.35 -3.58 -6.84
CA LEU A 342 -6.99 -3.09 -7.09
C LEU A 342 -7.03 -2.38 -8.44
N VAL A 343 -6.83 -1.07 -8.45
CA VAL A 343 -6.78 -0.30 -9.70
C VAL A 343 -5.35 -0.35 -10.22
N GLU A 344 -5.18 -1.00 -11.37
CA GLU A 344 -3.88 -1.18 -12.01
C GLU A 344 -3.62 -0.16 -13.12
N GLU A 345 -3.38 1.10 -12.73
CA GLU A 345 -2.98 2.15 -13.66
C GLU A 345 -1.49 2.44 -13.54
N ARG A 346 -0.72 2.03 -14.56
CA ARG A 346 0.74 2.10 -14.52
C ARG A 346 1.25 3.53 -14.47
N ASP A 347 2.11 3.81 -13.50
CA ASP A 347 2.88 5.05 -13.47
C ASP A 347 4.06 4.97 -14.46
N VAL A 348 4.05 5.82 -15.48
CA VAL A 348 5.01 5.75 -16.60
C VAL A 348 6.46 5.98 -16.19
N VAL A 349 6.72 6.68 -15.08
CA VAL A 349 8.09 6.93 -14.60
C VAL A 349 8.54 5.92 -13.56
N ALA A 350 7.60 5.16 -12.98
CA ALA A 350 7.89 4.17 -11.96
C ALA A 350 8.46 2.88 -12.58
N PRO A 351 9.49 2.26 -11.97
CA PRO A 351 9.89 0.90 -12.32
C PRO A 351 8.70 -0.05 -12.28
N PHE A 352 8.54 -0.84 -13.35
CA PHE A 352 7.39 -1.70 -13.61
C PHE A 352 6.02 -1.00 -13.70
N GLY A 353 5.93 0.31 -13.53
CA GLY A 353 4.68 1.02 -13.31
C GLY A 353 4.06 0.79 -11.93
N ALA A 354 4.82 0.28 -10.95
CA ALA A 354 4.33 -0.09 -9.63
C ALA A 354 4.27 1.11 -8.66
N LYS A 355 3.29 1.10 -7.76
CA LYS A 355 3.15 2.10 -6.68
C LYS A 355 3.28 1.48 -5.30
N SER A 356 3.49 2.34 -4.30
CA SER A 356 3.55 1.94 -2.90
C SER A 356 2.16 1.69 -2.33
N VAL A 357 2.00 0.66 -1.50
CA VAL A 357 0.67 0.20 -1.07
C VAL A 357 0.45 0.14 0.43
N SER A 358 1.52 0.09 1.24
CA SER A 358 1.39 -0.25 2.65
C SER A 358 0.94 0.91 3.55
N ALA A 359 1.27 2.16 3.20
CA ALA A 359 1.09 3.29 4.11
C ALA A 359 -0.29 3.93 4.01
N VAL A 360 -0.90 3.93 2.81
CA VAL A 360 -2.16 4.64 2.58
C VAL A 360 -3.35 4.03 3.34
N PRO A 361 -3.50 2.70 3.51
CA PRO A 361 -4.62 2.16 4.28
C PRO A 361 -4.55 2.53 5.77
N VAL A 362 -3.33 2.63 6.32
CA VAL A 362 -3.08 2.99 7.74
C VAL A 362 -3.70 4.35 8.08
N VAL A 363 -3.61 5.32 7.17
CA VAL A 363 -4.17 6.67 7.38
C VAL A 363 -5.64 6.79 6.95
N THR A 364 -6.11 5.90 6.06
CA THR A 364 -7.47 5.95 5.50
C THR A 364 -8.49 5.27 6.41
N ALA A 365 -8.16 4.09 6.92
CA ALA A 365 -9.03 3.28 7.77
C ALA A 365 -9.54 4.04 9.01
N PRO A 366 -8.71 4.73 9.81
CA PRO A 366 -9.21 5.44 10.99
C PRO A 366 -10.16 6.59 10.64
N ALA A 367 -9.98 7.23 9.48
CA ALA A 367 -10.90 8.26 9.02
C ALA A 367 -12.26 7.67 8.63
N ALA A 368 -12.27 6.56 7.89
CA ALA A 368 -13.48 5.84 7.49
C ALA A 368 -14.25 5.31 8.72
N ILE A 369 -13.56 4.69 9.68
CA ILE A 369 -14.15 4.20 10.93
C ILE A 369 -14.79 5.36 11.72
N ALA A 370 -14.06 6.47 11.89
CA ALA A 370 -14.63 7.64 12.57
C ALA A 370 -15.84 8.21 11.84
N SER A 371 -15.85 8.20 10.50
CA SER A 371 -17.01 8.59 9.68
C SER A 371 -18.21 7.68 9.96
N ALA A 372 -17.99 6.37 10.01
CA ALA A 372 -19.03 5.39 10.26
C ALA A 372 -19.61 5.52 11.68
N VAL A 373 -18.77 5.74 12.70
CA VAL A 373 -19.24 5.97 14.08
C VAL A 373 -20.06 7.27 14.17
N ARG A 374 -19.69 8.34 13.46
CA ARG A 374 -20.51 9.55 13.37
C ARG A 374 -21.87 9.27 12.74
N ALA A 375 -21.90 8.44 11.69
CA ALA A 375 -23.15 8.05 11.03
C ALA A 375 -24.05 7.21 11.96
N ALA A 376 -23.48 6.29 12.74
CA ALA A 376 -24.24 5.46 13.69
C ALA A 376 -24.82 6.26 14.87
N THR A 377 -24.05 7.21 15.40
CA THR A 377 -24.34 7.86 16.69
C THR A 377 -24.84 9.30 16.58
N GLY A 378 -24.61 9.96 15.44
CA GLY A 378 -24.81 11.41 15.29
C GLY A 378 -23.81 12.27 16.08
N ARG A 379 -22.90 11.66 16.85
CA ARG A 379 -21.87 12.33 17.66
C ARG A 379 -20.78 12.90 16.76
N PRO A 380 -20.01 13.92 17.20
CA PRO A 380 -19.02 14.56 16.36
C PRO A 380 -17.71 13.78 16.17
N VAL A 381 -17.35 12.86 17.08
CA VAL A 381 -16.13 12.02 17.03
C VAL A 381 -14.88 12.81 16.59
N ASN A 382 -14.46 13.78 17.40
CA ASN A 382 -13.38 14.72 17.04
C ASN A 382 -11.97 14.26 17.46
N ARG A 383 -11.82 13.08 18.07
CA ARG A 383 -10.53 12.61 18.59
C ARG A 383 -10.40 11.10 18.44
N LEU A 384 -9.21 10.67 18.03
CA LEU A 384 -8.79 9.29 18.05
C LEU A 384 -7.82 9.01 19.22
N PRO A 385 -7.77 7.76 19.73
CA PRO A 385 -8.76 6.72 19.45
C PRO A 385 -10.16 7.09 19.99
N ILE A 386 -11.20 6.55 19.37
CA ILE A 386 -12.61 6.77 19.72
C ILE A 386 -12.88 6.09 21.06
N ARG A 387 -12.94 6.89 22.12
CA ARG A 387 -13.29 6.38 23.44
C ARG A 387 -14.79 6.12 23.55
N PRO A 388 -15.24 5.15 24.36
CA PRO A 388 -16.65 4.86 24.53
C PRO A 388 -17.51 6.10 24.85
N GLN A 389 -17.02 6.99 25.72
CA GLN A 389 -17.74 8.23 26.09
C GLN A 389 -18.00 9.19 24.91
N ALA A 390 -17.22 9.06 23.82
CA ALA A 390 -17.42 9.86 22.62
C ALA A 390 -18.56 9.31 21.74
N ALA A 391 -18.85 8.00 21.84
CA ALA A 391 -19.84 7.28 21.04
C ALA A 391 -21.21 7.13 21.74
N VAL A 392 -21.28 7.27 23.06
CA VAL A 392 -22.54 7.24 23.82
C VAL A 392 -23.50 8.33 23.34
N VAL A 393 -24.77 7.94 23.10
CA VAL A 393 -25.90 8.80 22.79
C VAL A 393 -26.79 8.87 24.03
N THR A 394 -26.77 10.01 24.72
CA THR A 394 -27.70 10.28 25.82
C THR A 394 -28.92 11.00 25.26
N ASP A 395 -30.12 10.54 25.59
CA ASP A 395 -31.34 11.33 25.40
C ASP A 395 -31.16 12.69 26.09
N ARG A 396 -31.35 13.77 25.32
CA ARG A 396 -31.28 15.15 25.81
C ARG A 396 -32.67 15.75 25.88
#